data_AF-A0A956WWR8-F1
#
_entry.id   AF-A0A956WWR8-F1
#
_cell.length_a   1.000
_cell.length_b   1.000
_cell.length_c   1.000
_cell.angle_alpha   90.00
_cell.angle_beta   90.00
_cell.angle_gamma   90.00
#
_symmetry.space_group_name_H-M   'P 1'
#
loop_
_entity.id
_entity.type
_entity.pdbx_description
1 polymer ?
#
loop_
_entity_poly.entity_id
_entity_poly.type
_entity_poly.pdbx_seq_one_letter_code
_entity_poly.pdbx_strand_id
1 'polypeptide(L)' 'MASFFDQVYLVVQQIPPGKVASYGQVAAILGSPRAARTVGWALASLRESNEADVPWQRVINSQGRVSIRNL' A
#
# COMPACT_ATOMS: atom_id res chain seq x y z
N MET A 1 -3.65 17.25 10.44
CA MET A 1 -2.95 16.68 9.27
C MET A 1 -3.26 15.20 9.23
N ALA A 2 -3.63 14.65 8.08
CA ALA A 2 -3.74 13.20 7.90
C ALA A 2 -2.36 12.56 8.05
N SER A 3 -2.28 11.40 8.71
CA SER A 3 -1.01 10.69 8.87
C SER A 3 -0.52 10.16 7.52
N PHE A 4 0.78 9.81 7.43
CA PHE A 4 1.28 9.12 6.24
C PHE A 4 0.53 7.82 5.95
N PHE A 5 0.03 7.14 6.98
CA PHE A 5 -0.73 5.89 6.83
C PHE A 5 -2.10 6.17 6.20
N ASP A 6 -2.79 7.21 6.65
CA ASP A 6 -4.07 7.64 6.07
C ASP A 6 -3.89 8.01 4.59
N GLN A 7 -2.79 8.70 4.25
CA GLN A 7 -2.46 9.04 2.87
C GLN A 7 -2.19 7.79 2.02
N VAL A 8 -1.49 6.78 2.57
CA VAL A 8 -1.30 5.48 1.91
C VAL A 8 -2.65 4.83 1.60
N TYR A 9 -3.58 4.81 2.57
CA TYR A 9 -4.90 4.19 2.37
C TYR A 9 -5.68 4.89 1.26
N LEU A 10 -5.69 6.23 1.23
CA LEU A 10 -6.35 7.01 0.17
C LEU A 10 -5.79 6.74 -1.23
N VAL A 11 -4.47 6.54 -1.35
CA VAL A 11 -3.86 6.17 -2.64
C VAL A 11 -4.23 4.75 -3.03
N VAL A 12 -4.23 3.81 -2.08
CA VAL A 12 -4.53 2.40 -2.36
C VAL A 12 -5.99 2.19 -2.76
N GLN A 13 -6.92 2.95 -2.18
CA GLN A 13 -8.34 2.95 -2.58
C GLN A 13 -8.57 3.35 -4.05
N GLN A 14 -7.66 4.15 -4.62
CA GLN A 14 -7.76 4.60 -6.02
C GLN A 14 -7.24 3.56 -7.03
N ILE A 15 -6.62 2.46 -6.58
CA ILE A 15 -6.15 1.41 -7.48
C ILE A 15 -7.38 0.67 -8.03
N PRO A 16 -7.66 0.69 -9.35
CA PRO A 16 -8.88 0.10 -9.88
C PRO A 16 -8.85 -1.45 -9.84
N PRO A 17 -10.01 -2.12 -9.90
CA PRO A 17 -10.08 -3.57 -10.01
C PRO A 17 -9.29 -4.10 -11.21
N GLY A 18 -8.62 -5.25 -11.05
CA GLY A 18 -7.80 -5.86 -12.10
C GLY A 18 -6.46 -5.15 -12.36
N LYS A 19 -6.12 -4.12 -11.58
CA LYS A 19 -4.81 -3.45 -11.61
C LYS A 19 -4.12 -3.57 -10.25
N VAL A 20 -2.81 -3.41 -10.29
CA VAL A 20 -1.92 -3.48 -9.12
C VAL A 20 -0.92 -2.33 -9.18
N ALA A 21 -0.41 -1.95 -8.01
CA ALA A 21 0.71 -1.02 -7.87
C ALA A 21 1.78 -1.63 -6.97
N SER A 22 3.02 -1.20 -7.11
CA SER A 22 4.09 -1.57 -6.19
C SER A 22 4.13 -0.65 -4.98
N TYR A 23 4.66 -1.13 -3.85
CA TYR A 23 4.91 -0.29 -2.67
C TYR A 23 5.71 0.99 -3.01
N GLY A 24 6.68 0.89 -3.92
CA GLY A 24 7.47 2.02 -4.38
C GLY A 24 6.66 3.03 -5.19
N GLN A 25 5.73 2.57 -6.04
CA GLN A 25 4.83 3.46 -6.79
C GLN A 25 3.90 4.23 -5.85
N VAL A 26 3.31 3.55 -4.85
CA VAL A 26 2.47 4.22 -3.84
C VAL A 26 3.29 5.28 -3.08
N ALA A 27 4.52 4.94 -2.67
CA ALA A 27 5.41 5.87 -1.99
C ALA A 27 5.81 7.07 -2.87
N ALA A 28 6.04 6.84 -4.17
CA ALA A 28 6.36 7.89 -5.14
C ALA A 28 5.18 8.85 -5.38
N ILE A 29 3.94 8.34 -5.45
CA ILE A 29 2.71 9.16 -5.57
C ILE A 29 2.59 10.12 -4.37
N LEU A 30 2.98 9.67 -3.18
CA LEU A 30 3.01 10.48 -1.96
C LEU A 30 4.23 11.41 -1.83
N GLY A 31 5.01 11.58 -2.90
CA GLY A 31 6.22 12.42 -2.88
C GLY A 31 7.36 11.87 -2.02
N SER A 32 7.27 10.62 -1.58
CA SER A 32 8.22 9.97 -0.66
C SER A 32 8.76 8.67 -1.26
N PRO A 33 9.49 8.69 -2.39
CA PRO A 33 9.85 7.48 -3.16
C PRO A 33 10.69 6.46 -2.37
N ARG A 34 11.37 6.87 -1.29
CA ARG A 34 12.15 5.99 -0.40
C ARG A 34 11.31 5.34 0.72
N ALA A 35 10.02 5.66 0.83
CA ALA A 35 9.15 5.21 1.91
C ALA A 35 8.39 3.90 1.61
N ALA A 36 8.82 3.12 0.61
CA ALA A 36 8.15 1.86 0.23
C ALA A 36 7.96 0.88 1.41
N ARG A 37 8.95 0.79 2.31
CA ARG A 37 8.84 -0.06 3.51
C ARG A 37 7.78 0.47 4.49
N THR A 38 7.67 1.79 4.63
CA THR A 38 6.64 2.45 5.43
C THR A 38 5.24 2.21 4.87
N VAL A 39 5.08 2.19 3.54
CA VAL A 39 3.82 1.79 2.90
C VAL A 39 3.44 0.35 3.30
N GLY A 40 4.41 -0.57 3.29
CA GLY A 40 4.19 -1.94 3.76
C GLY A 40 3.76 -2.01 5.23
N TRP A 41 4.36 -1.19 6.09
CA TRP A 41 3.94 -1.08 7.50
C TRP A 41 2.54 -0.49 7.66
N ALA A 42 2.16 0.51 6.87
CA ALA A 42 0.81 1.06 6.87
C ALA A 42 -0.22 -0.02 6.54
N LEU A 43 -0.03 -0.74 5.43
CA LEU A 43 -0.94 -1.81 5.02
C LEU A 43 -0.97 -2.98 6.02
N ALA A 44 0.16 -3.32 6.64
CA ALA A 44 0.20 -4.32 7.71
C ALA A 44 -0.45 -3.87 9.02
N SER A 45 -0.73 -2.57 9.18
CA SER A 45 -1.37 -1.98 10.37
C SER A 45 -2.87 -1.78 10.20
N LEU A 46 -3.44 -2.16 9.05
CA LEU A 46 -4.89 -2.19 8.86
C LEU A 46 -5.54 -3.07 9.93
N ARG A 47 -6.64 -2.58 10.49
CA ARG A 47 -7.50 -3.34 11.40
C ARG A 47 -8.74 -3.79 10.63
N GLU A 48 -9.41 -4.84 11.12
CA GLU A 48 -10.59 -5.44 10.46
C GLU A 48 -11.64 -4.40 10.03
N SER A 49 -11.87 -3.36 10.83
CA SER A 49 -12.84 -2.29 10.52
C SER A 49 -12.49 -1.47 9.28
N ASN A 50 -11.21 -1.35 8.93
CA ASN A 50 -10.73 -0.56 7.79
C ASN A 50 -10.23 -1.45 6.64
N GLU A 51 -10.11 -2.76 6.88
CA GLU A 51 -9.59 -3.71 5.91
C GLU A 51 -10.56 -3.92 4.74
N ALA A 52 -11.87 -3.84 4.98
CA ALA A 52 -12.90 -3.94 3.95
C ALA A 52 -12.83 -2.80 2.91
N ASP A 53 -12.40 -1.60 3.33
CA ASP A 53 -12.39 -0.41 2.48
C ASP A 53 -11.06 -0.18 1.75
N VAL A 54 -9.97 -0.78 2.22
CA VAL A 54 -8.63 -0.60 1.64
C VAL A 54 -8.21 -1.87 0.91
N PRO A 55 -8.15 -1.87 -0.44
CA PRO A 55 -7.82 -3.07 -1.23
C PRO A 55 -6.32 -3.38 -1.19
N TRP A 56 -5.80 -3.72 -0.01
CA TRP A 56 -4.38 -3.93 0.28
C TRP A 56 -3.75 -5.01 -0.61
N GLN A 57 -4.53 -6.01 -1.02
CA GLN A 57 -4.12 -7.08 -1.93
C GLN A 57 -3.73 -6.59 -3.34
N ARG A 58 -4.02 -5.33 -3.69
CA ARG A 58 -3.60 -4.70 -4.95
C ARG A 58 -2.21 -4.07 -4.88
N VAL A 59 -1.53 -4.13 -3.73
CA VAL A 59 -0.16 -3.62 -3.56
C VAL A 59 0.83 -4.77 -3.47
N ILE A 60 1.78 -4.81 -4.41
CA ILE A 60 2.74 -5.91 -4.58
C ILE A 60 4.20 -5.42 -4.53
N ASN A 61 5.16 -6.34 -4.54
CA ASN A 61 6.57 -5.95 -4.58
C ASN A 61 7.00 -5.42 -5.95
N SER A 62 8.20 -4.83 -6.03
CA SER A 62 8.77 -4.28 -7.27
C SER A 62 9.06 -5.33 -8.35
N GLN A 63 9.07 -6.62 -7.99
CA GLN A 63 9.24 -7.74 -8.92
C GLN A 63 7.91 -8.24 -9.51
N GLY A 64 6.79 -7.58 -9.19
CA GLY A 64 5.47 -7.99 -9.65
C GLY A 64 4.91 -9.23 -8.95
N ARG A 65 5.37 -9.51 -7.72
CA ARG A 65 4.96 -10.68 -6.93
C ARG A 65 4.35 -10.28 -5.59
N VAL A 66 3.49 -11.15 -5.06
CA VAL A 66 2.99 -11.01 -3.68
C VAL A 66 4.17 -11.13 -2.71
N SER A 67 4.23 -10.26 -1.71
CA SER A 67 5.28 -10.30 -0.69
C SER A 67 4.93 -11.38 0.34
N ILE A 68 5.77 -12.40 0.44
CA ILE A 68 5.60 -13.49 1.41
C ILE A 68 6.45 -13.17 2.63
N ARG A 69 5.86 -13.24 3.83
CA ARG A 69 6.62 -13.14 5.09
C ARG A 69 7.40 -14.45 5.27
N ASN A 70 8.74 -14.35 5.28
CA ASN A 70 9.70 -15.42 5.61
C ASN A 70 10.05 -16.44 4.50
N LEU A 71 9.99 -16.03 3.24
CA LEU A 71 10.73 -16.70 2.15
C LEU A 71 11.90 -15.84 1.68
#